data_AF-A0A2S6WC20-F1
#
_entry.id   AF-A0A2S6WC20-F1
#
_cell.length_a   1.000
_cell.length_b   1.000
_cell.length_c   1.000
_cell.angle_alpha   90.00
_cell.angle_beta   90.00
_cell.angle_gamma   90.00
#
_symmetry.space_group_name_H-M   'P 1'
#
loop_
_entity.id
_entity.type
_entity.pdbx_description
1 polymer ?
#
loop_
_entity_poly.entity_id
_entity_poly.type
_entity_poly.pdbx_seq_one_letter_code
_entity_poly.pdbx_strand_id
1 'polypeptide(L)'
;MRMTRKLAVMAGGIALTGGLLAGNAGTAGAAEASPQAASDCPSGWFCVWAGQNYTGHMQKVAGTNNDLTQYAVFQSFKSWYNHGASCDFKWFSAKNHGGSSGVIPRGYKTTDSASHYMKSNTWVNCG
;
A
#
# COMPACT_ATOMS: atom_id res chain seq x y z
N MET A 1 32.00 -11.42 -32.61
CA MET A 1 32.27 -12.78 -32.09
C MET A 1 32.47 -12.66 -30.58
N ARG A 2 31.47 -12.99 -29.76
CA ARG A 2 31.34 -14.27 -29.02
C ARG A 2 32.63 -14.70 -28.32
N MET A 3 32.72 -14.47 -27.01
CA MET A 3 33.62 -15.19 -26.11
C MET A 3 32.80 -15.76 -24.94
N THR A 4 32.43 -17.03 -25.10
CA THR A 4 31.90 -17.96 -24.09
C THR A 4 32.99 -18.41 -23.12
N ARG A 5 32.61 -18.66 -21.85
CA ARG A 5 33.06 -19.71 -20.90
C ARG A 5 32.88 -19.19 -19.46
N LYS A 6 32.35 -19.90 -18.45
CA LYS A 6 32.16 -21.33 -18.17
C LYS A 6 30.97 -21.49 -17.20
N LEU A 7 30.27 -22.62 -17.31
CA LEU A 7 29.39 -23.17 -16.27
C LEU A 7 30.24 -23.67 -15.09
N ALA A 8 29.81 -23.41 -13.87
CA ALA A 8 30.18 -24.19 -12.70
C ALA A 8 28.93 -24.36 -11.81
N VAL A 9 28.41 -25.58 -11.80
CA VAL A 9 27.42 -26.08 -10.86
C VAL A 9 28.15 -26.39 -9.55
N MET A 10 27.67 -25.87 -8.43
CA MET A 10 27.99 -26.40 -7.09
C MET A 10 26.68 -26.58 -6.33
N ALA A 11 26.21 -27.82 -6.30
CA ALA A 11 25.28 -28.30 -5.30
C ALA A 11 26.08 -28.59 -4.02
N GLY A 12 25.64 -28.10 -2.88
CA GLY A 12 26.28 -28.33 -1.59
C GLY A 12 25.42 -27.79 -0.46
N GLY A 13 24.54 -28.64 0.07
CA GLY A 13 23.80 -28.34 1.28
C GLY A 13 24.75 -28.27 2.48
N ILE A 14 24.62 -27.23 3.29
CA ILE A 14 25.17 -27.16 4.65
C ILE A 14 24.11 -26.49 5.53
N ALA A 15 23.60 -27.28 6.48
CA ALA A 15 22.87 -26.77 7.62
C ALA A 15 23.82 -25.92 8.48
N LEU A 16 23.41 -24.70 8.82
CA LEU A 16 24.10 -23.89 9.82
C LEU A 16 23.13 -23.48 10.93
N THR A 17 23.30 -24.22 12.02
CA THR A 17 23.06 -23.85 13.41
C THR A 17 23.36 -22.39 13.71
N GLY A 18 22.59 -21.82 14.64
CA GLY A 18 22.64 -20.42 15.03
C GLY A 18 24.03 -19.86 15.31
N GLY A 19 24.23 -18.63 14.84
CA GLY A 19 25.32 -17.76 15.24
C GLY A 19 24.76 -16.36 15.45
N LEU A 20 24.64 -15.95 16.71
CA LEU A 20 24.69 -14.53 17.05
C LEU A 20 26.11 -14.05 16.71
N LEU A 21 26.26 -13.17 15.72
CA LEU A 21 27.36 -12.21 15.68
C LEU A 21 26.94 -10.91 14.99
N ALA A 22 27.32 -9.83 15.65
CA ALA A 22 27.21 -8.42 15.36
C ALA A 22 27.44 -7.98 13.91
N GLY A 23 26.83 -6.85 13.57
CA GLY A 23 27.46 -5.85 12.72
C GLY A 23 26.71 -5.48 11.45
N ASN A 24 26.35 -4.21 11.38
CA ASN A 24 26.33 -3.39 10.16
C ASN A 24 25.38 -3.83 9.04
N ALA A 25 24.15 -3.30 9.09
CA ALA A 25 23.56 -2.54 7.99
C ALA A 25 22.11 -2.24 8.36
N GLY A 26 21.85 -1.05 8.90
CA GLY A 26 20.53 -0.45 8.87
C GLY A 26 20.15 -0.07 7.43
N THR A 27 20.28 -0.98 6.47
CA THR A 27 19.35 -1.00 5.36
C THR A 27 18.06 -1.53 5.96
N ALA A 28 17.19 -0.61 6.39
CA ALA A 28 15.77 -0.91 6.42
C ALA A 28 15.43 -1.30 4.98
N GLY A 29 15.59 -2.59 4.68
CA GLY A 29 15.07 -3.18 3.47
C GLY A 29 13.62 -2.73 3.43
N ALA A 30 13.21 -2.20 2.29
CA ALA A 30 11.80 -2.00 2.02
C ALA A 30 11.12 -3.31 2.40
N ALA A 31 10.49 -3.35 3.58
CA ALA A 31 9.68 -4.47 3.97
C ALA A 31 8.66 -4.56 2.85
N GLU A 32 8.74 -5.61 2.04
CA GLU A 32 7.77 -5.83 0.99
C GLU A 32 6.40 -5.68 1.63
N ALA A 33 5.57 -4.82 1.03
CA ALA A 33 4.27 -4.41 1.55
C ALA A 33 3.57 -5.61 2.16
N SER A 34 3.56 -5.71 3.50
CA SER A 34 3.29 -6.98 4.14
C SER A 34 1.83 -7.33 3.85
N PRO A 35 1.55 -8.39 3.07
CA PRO A 35 0.20 -8.65 2.58
C PRO A 35 -0.79 -8.82 3.74
N GLN A 36 -0.30 -9.30 4.90
CA GLN A 36 -1.08 -9.47 6.12
C GLN A 36 -1.66 -8.16 6.65
N ALA A 37 -0.91 -7.05 6.64
CA ALA A 37 -1.40 -5.79 7.20
C ALA A 37 -2.47 -5.12 6.31
N ALA A 38 -2.46 -5.39 5.00
CA ALA A 38 -3.55 -4.97 4.11
C ALA A 38 -4.86 -5.73 4.39
N SER A 39 -4.79 -6.96 4.93
CA SER A 39 -5.97 -7.75 5.30
C SER A 39 -6.77 -7.13 6.44
N ASP A 40 -6.20 -6.18 7.19
CA ASP A 40 -6.92 -5.43 8.23
C ASP A 40 -7.98 -4.47 7.66
N CYS A 41 -7.94 -4.19 6.34
CA CYS A 41 -9.01 -3.44 5.70
C CYS A 41 -10.25 -4.32 5.51
N PRO A 42 -11.39 -4.01 6.16
CA PRO A 42 -12.58 -4.84 6.01
C PRO A 42 -13.17 -4.70 4.60
N SER A 43 -13.80 -5.77 4.12
CA SER A 43 -14.53 -5.72 2.85
C SER A 43 -15.64 -4.66 2.89
N GLY A 44 -15.82 -3.91 1.79
CA GLY A 44 -16.73 -2.77 1.69
C GLY A 44 -16.07 -1.41 1.96
N TRP A 45 -14.78 -1.36 2.29
CA TRP A 45 -14.11 -0.14 2.72
C TRP A 45 -12.92 0.24 1.84
N PHE A 46 -12.64 1.54 1.79
CA PHE A 46 -11.34 2.06 1.36
C PHE A 46 -10.53 2.42 2.59
N CYS A 47 -9.33 1.88 2.70
CA CYS A 47 -8.46 2.06 3.86
C CYS A 47 -7.16 2.76 3.47
N VAL A 48 -6.68 3.64 4.35
CA VAL A 48 -5.41 4.36 4.23
C VAL A 48 -4.62 4.23 5.52
N TRP A 49 -3.30 4.19 5.40
CA TRP A 49 -2.38 4.09 6.53
C TRP A 49 -1.35 5.23 6.48
N ALA A 50 -1.02 5.76 7.66
CA ALA A 50 -0.03 6.84 7.79
C ALA A 50 1.39 6.40 7.36
N GLY A 51 1.72 5.13 7.56
CA GLY A 51 3.00 4.54 7.18
C GLY A 51 2.98 3.84 5.82
N GLN A 52 4.17 3.48 5.36
CA GLN A 52 4.34 2.60 4.20
C GLN A 52 3.94 1.17 4.58
N ASN A 53 3.72 0.32 3.57
CA ASN A 53 3.50 -1.12 3.76
C ASN A 53 2.36 -1.45 4.73
N TYR A 54 1.30 -0.61 4.75
CA TYR A 54 0.11 -0.77 5.60
C TYR A 54 0.41 -0.71 7.10
N THR A 55 1.41 0.09 7.49
CA THR A 55 1.82 0.28 8.88
C THR A 55 1.32 1.59 9.48
N GLY A 56 1.31 1.68 10.81
CA GLY A 56 0.88 2.88 11.53
C GLY A 56 -0.63 3.00 11.65
N HIS A 57 -1.11 4.19 12.01
CA HIS A 57 -2.53 4.42 12.22
C HIS A 57 -3.30 4.30 10.90
N MET A 58 -4.37 3.50 10.92
CA MET A 58 -5.25 3.26 9.79
C MET A 58 -6.55 4.04 9.95
N GLN A 59 -7.02 4.63 8.86
CA GLN A 59 -8.37 5.16 8.75
C GLN A 59 -9.05 4.58 7.52
N LYS A 60 -10.38 4.48 7.60
CA LYS A 60 -11.19 3.86 6.55
C LYS A 60 -12.45 4.64 6.32
N VAL A 61 -12.93 4.60 5.09
CA VAL A 61 -14.22 5.18 4.70
C VAL A 61 -15.01 4.23 3.82
N ALA A 62 -16.32 4.36 3.95
CA ALA A 62 -17.32 3.75 3.10
C ALA A 62 -18.27 4.84 2.59
N GLY A 63 -19.04 4.52 1.56
CA GLY A 63 -19.98 5.46 0.96
C GLY A 63 -19.32 6.70 0.37
N THR A 64 -20.16 7.63 -0.06
CA THR A 64 -19.74 8.90 -0.65
C THR A 64 -19.52 9.93 0.47
N ASN A 65 -18.34 10.54 0.50
CA ASN A 65 -18.01 11.55 1.51
C ASN A 65 -17.66 12.87 0.83
N ASN A 66 -18.29 13.95 1.28
CA ASN A 66 -18.03 15.31 0.78
C ASN A 66 -16.80 15.95 1.44
N ASP A 67 -16.40 15.44 2.61
CA ASP A 67 -15.26 15.95 3.37
C ASP A 67 -14.52 14.84 4.11
N LEU A 68 -13.30 14.57 3.66
CA LEU A 68 -12.35 13.65 4.28
C LEU A 68 -11.28 14.37 5.10
N THR A 69 -11.28 15.71 5.14
CA THR A 69 -10.24 16.50 5.82
C THR A 69 -10.30 16.38 7.35
N GLN A 70 -11.43 15.91 7.87
CA GLN A 70 -11.59 15.53 9.27
C GLN A 70 -10.74 14.31 9.66
N TYR A 71 -10.33 13.48 8.70
CA TYR A 71 -9.51 12.29 8.91
C TYR A 71 -8.04 12.61 8.65
N ALA A 72 -7.25 12.74 9.72
CA ALA A 72 -5.85 13.16 9.64
C ALA A 72 -4.99 12.28 8.71
N VAL A 73 -5.20 10.96 8.70
CA VAL A 73 -4.45 10.02 7.85
C VAL A 73 -4.78 10.25 6.38
N PHE A 74 -6.03 10.59 6.03
CA PHE A 74 -6.40 10.93 4.65
C PHE A 74 -5.69 12.18 4.12
N GLN A 75 -5.02 12.97 4.97
CA GLN A 75 -4.27 14.16 4.56
C GLN A 75 -2.76 13.90 4.39
N SER A 76 -2.26 12.71 4.75
CA SER A 76 -0.82 12.41 4.73
C SER A 76 -0.47 10.92 4.67
N PHE A 77 -1.34 10.08 4.09
CA PHE A 77 -1.13 8.63 4.03
C PHE A 77 -0.05 8.23 3.04
N LYS A 78 0.52 7.04 3.22
CA LYS A 78 1.60 6.49 2.38
C LYS A 78 1.29 5.11 1.79
N SER A 79 0.23 4.46 2.28
CA SER A 79 -0.27 3.21 1.72
C SER A 79 -1.78 3.15 1.82
N TRP A 80 -2.40 2.46 0.87
CA TRP A 80 -3.84 2.39 0.76
C TRP A 80 -4.31 1.12 0.06
N TYR A 81 -5.56 0.74 0.34
CA TYR A 81 -6.20 -0.42 -0.23
C TYR A 81 -7.69 -0.12 -0.49
N ASN A 82 -8.11 -0.31 -1.74
CA ASN A 82 -9.53 -0.40 -2.06
C ASN A 82 -10.03 -1.84 -1.86
N HIS A 83 -10.55 -2.11 -0.67
CA HIS A 83 -11.28 -3.35 -0.37
C HIS A 83 -12.79 -3.17 -0.50
N GLY A 84 -13.25 -2.30 -1.41
CA GLY A 84 -14.67 -2.09 -1.70
C GLY A 84 -15.42 -3.38 -2.02
N ALA A 85 -16.74 -3.39 -1.79
CA ALA A 85 -17.57 -4.57 -1.99
C ALA A 85 -17.66 -4.95 -3.48
N SER A 86 -18.19 -4.04 -4.30
CA SER A 86 -18.40 -4.23 -5.75
C SER A 86 -17.99 -3.03 -6.60
N CYS A 87 -17.40 -1.98 -6.00
CA CYS A 87 -17.16 -0.70 -6.67
C CYS A 87 -15.68 -0.28 -6.66
N ASP A 88 -15.31 0.55 -7.65
CA ASP A 88 -14.05 1.30 -7.66
C ASP A 88 -14.16 2.57 -6.81
N PHE A 89 -13.04 2.97 -6.20
CA PHE A 89 -12.97 4.16 -5.37
C PHE A 89 -12.50 5.36 -6.19
N LYS A 90 -13.32 6.40 -6.32
CA LYS A 90 -12.93 7.64 -6.98
C LYS A 90 -12.59 8.70 -5.95
N TRP A 91 -11.34 9.16 -5.96
CA TRP A 91 -10.86 10.20 -5.05
C TRP A 91 -10.86 11.56 -5.73
N PHE A 92 -10.94 12.61 -4.90
CA PHE A 92 -10.89 14.00 -5.32
C PHE A 92 -9.91 14.81 -4.46
N SER A 93 -9.17 15.72 -5.08
CA SER A 93 -8.18 16.57 -4.40
C SER A 93 -8.80 17.74 -3.62
N ALA A 94 -10.09 18.06 -3.85
CA ALA A 94 -10.85 19.06 -3.10
C ALA A 94 -12.07 18.44 -2.38
N LYS A 95 -12.68 19.23 -1.48
CA LYS A 95 -13.97 18.87 -0.86
C LYS A 95 -15.09 18.90 -1.90
N ASN A 96 -16.23 18.30 -1.58
CA ASN A 96 -17.43 18.30 -2.42
C ASN A 96 -17.19 17.80 -3.86
N HIS A 97 -16.35 16.78 -4.02
CA HIS A 97 -16.01 16.15 -5.30
C HIS A 97 -15.40 17.09 -6.35
N GLY A 98 -14.72 18.15 -5.88
CA GLY A 98 -14.03 19.10 -6.75
C GLY A 98 -12.54 18.77 -6.99
N GLY A 99 -11.91 19.58 -7.84
CA GLY A 99 -10.48 19.48 -8.12
C GLY A 99 -10.12 18.31 -9.05
N SER A 100 -8.87 17.87 -8.95
CA SER A 100 -8.37 16.71 -9.69
C SER A 100 -8.97 15.43 -9.10
N SER A 101 -9.13 14.41 -9.95
CA SER A 101 -9.65 13.11 -9.51
C SER A 101 -8.92 11.96 -10.15
N GLY A 102 -9.03 10.79 -9.53
CA GLY A 102 -8.53 9.53 -10.05
C GLY A 102 -9.37 8.36 -9.54
N VAL A 103 -9.27 7.23 -10.23
CA VAL A 103 -9.99 5.99 -9.89
C VAL A 103 -8.99 4.96 -9.39
N ILE A 104 -9.32 4.32 -8.27
CA ILE A 104 -8.58 3.22 -7.68
C ILE A 104 -9.44 1.97 -7.83
N PRO A 105 -9.07 1.02 -8.71
CA PRO A 105 -9.85 -0.18 -8.95
C PRO A 105 -10.08 -0.99 -7.68
N ARG A 106 -11.20 -1.70 -7.60
CA ARG A 106 -11.45 -2.66 -6.53
C ARG A 106 -10.35 -3.71 -6.47
N GLY A 107 -9.89 -4.04 -5.27
CA GLY A 107 -8.80 -4.99 -5.06
C GLY A 107 -7.40 -4.37 -5.20
N TYR A 108 -7.30 -3.13 -5.71
CA TYR A 108 -6.02 -2.46 -5.84
C TYR A 108 -5.49 -2.01 -4.48
N LYS A 109 -4.25 -2.39 -4.20
CA LYS A 109 -3.50 -1.98 -3.02
C LYS A 109 -2.09 -1.60 -3.41
N THR A 110 -1.56 -0.54 -2.79
CA THR A 110 -0.20 -0.11 -3.03
C THR A 110 0.34 0.69 -1.85
N THR A 111 1.62 0.99 -1.94
CA THR A 111 2.37 1.79 -0.99
C THR A 111 3.47 2.52 -1.74
N ASP A 112 3.81 3.72 -1.27
CA ASP A 112 4.98 4.43 -1.74
C ASP A 112 5.62 5.24 -0.61
N SER A 113 6.68 5.98 -0.91
CA SER A 113 7.40 6.81 0.06
C SER A 113 6.82 8.23 0.18
N ALA A 114 6.00 8.64 -0.79
CA ALA A 114 5.38 9.96 -0.83
C ALA A 114 4.17 10.02 0.10
N SER A 115 3.83 11.22 0.56
CA SER A 115 2.59 11.45 1.29
C SER A 115 1.51 11.88 0.30
N HIS A 116 0.37 11.20 0.38
CA HIS A 116 -0.81 11.46 -0.43
C HIS A 116 -1.92 12.04 0.39
N TYR A 117 -2.86 12.68 -0.30
CA TYR A 117 -4.05 13.24 0.32
C TYR A 117 -5.28 13.03 -0.56
N MET A 118 -6.43 12.92 0.09
CA MET A 118 -7.74 12.91 -0.55
C MET A 118 -8.70 13.73 0.32
N LYS A 119 -9.49 14.59 -0.32
CA LYS A 119 -10.37 15.52 0.40
C LYS A 119 -11.85 15.18 0.28
N SER A 120 -12.24 14.41 -0.73
CA SER A 120 -13.57 13.82 -0.85
C SER A 120 -13.52 12.57 -1.75
N ASN A 121 -14.56 11.77 -1.73
CA ASN A 121 -14.64 10.55 -2.54
C ASN A 121 -16.06 10.21 -2.99
N THR A 122 -16.15 9.44 -4.06
CA THR A 122 -17.35 8.70 -4.48
C THR A 122 -16.99 7.26 -4.82
N TRP A 123 -18.00 6.43 -5.07
CA TRP A 123 -17.82 5.08 -5.60
C TRP A 123 -18.38 5.01 -7.01
N VAL A 124 -17.66 4.35 -7.91
CA VAL A 124 -18.00 4.24 -9.33
C VAL A 124 -17.82 2.79 -9.80
N ASN A 125 -18.33 2.46 -10.99
CA ASN A 125 -18.18 1.13 -11.59
C ASN A 125 -18.61 -0.02 -10.66
N CYS A 126 -19.74 0.15 -9.97
CA CYS A 126 -20.30 -0.87 -9.08
C CYS A 126 -20.91 -2.02 -9.89
N GLY A 127 -20.41 -3.25 -9.72
CA GLY A 127 -20.87 -4.44 -10.44
C GLY A 127 -20.63 -5.75 -9.71
#